data_AF-A0A2E7HQV6-F1
#
_entry.id   AF-A0A2E7HQV6-F1
#
_cell.length_a   1.000
_cell.length_b   1.000
_cell.length_c   1.000
_cell.angle_alpha   90.00
_cell.angle_beta   90.00
_cell.angle_gamma   90.00
#
_symmetry.space_group_name_H-M   'P 1'
#
loop_
_entity.id
_entity.type
_entity.pdbx_description
1 polymer ?
#
loop_
_entity_poly.entity_id
_entity_poly.type
_entity_poly.pdbx_seq_one_letter_code
_entity_poly.pdbx_strand_id
1 'polypeptide(L)'
;MLFLVLLALETPFIALENSRIAARMRAAPYRREHPPSRAPEPIVLGLWDERKSITSLQLIVCLSLALGIDESHISVVPEGSHFYKITIVHEGVWVMEAINADGSVFLDALNAQASRFSAQLVVSHVARRQDAPPSSAPPP
;
A
#
# COMPACT_ATOMS: atom_id res chain seq x y z
N MET A 1 -18.26 -18.70 -38.54
CA MET A 1 -18.30 -19.19 -37.14
C MET A 1 -17.10 -18.74 -36.30
N LEU A 2 -15.89 -18.60 -36.83
CA LEU A 2 -14.71 -18.15 -36.05
C LEU A 2 -14.86 -16.75 -35.41
N PHE A 3 -15.55 -15.83 -36.09
CA PHE A 3 -15.75 -14.45 -35.64
C PHE A 3 -16.68 -14.33 -34.41
N LEU A 4 -17.65 -15.24 -34.28
CA LEU A 4 -18.55 -15.31 -33.12
C LEU A 4 -17.86 -15.88 -31.88
N VAL A 5 -16.85 -16.74 -32.07
CA VAL A 5 -16.04 -17.31 -30.97
C VAL A 5 -15.07 -16.27 -30.41
N LEU A 6 -14.48 -15.42 -31.27
CA LEU A 6 -13.59 -14.33 -30.84
C LEU A 6 -14.32 -13.26 -30.01
N LEU A 7 -15.52 -12.84 -30.43
CA LEU A 7 -16.36 -11.90 -29.66
C LEU A 7 -16.84 -12.47 -28.31
N ALA A 8 -17.07 -13.78 -28.24
CA ALA A 8 -17.46 -14.47 -27.01
C ALA A 8 -16.31 -14.62 -26.00
N LEU A 9 -15.05 -14.45 -26.43
CA LEU A 9 -13.86 -14.54 -25.58
C LEU A 9 -13.34 -13.17 -25.13
N GLU A 10 -13.58 -12.09 -25.90
CA GLU A 10 -13.16 -10.74 -25.50
C GLU A 10 -14.04 -10.16 -24.39
N THR A 11 -15.35 -10.40 -24.43
CA THR A 11 -16.30 -9.91 -23.43
C THR A 11 -16.03 -10.41 -21.99
N PRO A 12 -15.74 -11.70 -21.72
CA PRO A 12 -15.37 -12.14 -20.37
C PRO A 12 -14.01 -11.60 -19.93
N PHE A 13 -13.08 -11.36 -20.86
CA PHE A 13 -11.76 -10.81 -20.54
C PHE A 13 -11.86 -9.34 -20.11
N ILE A 14 -12.62 -8.53 -20.87
CA ILE A 14 -12.91 -7.14 -20.53
C ILE A 14 -13.70 -7.04 -19.22
N ALA A 15 -14.65 -7.95 -18.98
CA ALA A 15 -15.39 -8.00 -17.72
C ALA A 15 -14.49 -8.36 -16.53
N LEU A 16 -13.55 -9.29 -16.70
CA LEU A 16 -12.57 -9.64 -15.67
C LEU A 16 -11.63 -8.47 -15.39
N GLU A 17 -11.13 -7.81 -16.43
CA GLU A 17 -10.26 -6.63 -16.30
C GLU A 17 -10.98 -5.47 -15.63
N ASN A 18 -12.21 -5.16 -16.05
CA ASN A 18 -13.06 -4.18 -15.40
C ASN A 18 -13.39 -4.55 -13.95
N SER A 19 -13.58 -5.84 -13.63
CA SER A 19 -13.80 -6.29 -12.26
C SER A 19 -12.54 -6.13 -11.40
N ARG A 20 -11.35 -6.36 -11.96
CA ARG A 20 -10.06 -6.13 -11.28
C ARG A 20 -9.78 -4.65 -11.10
N ILE A 21 -10.09 -3.81 -12.09
CA ILE A 21 -10.01 -2.37 -11.99
C ILE A 21 -11.01 -1.86 -10.95
N ALA A 22 -12.26 -2.31 -10.98
CA ALA A 22 -13.28 -1.95 -9.99
C ALA A 22 -12.92 -2.44 -8.58
N ALA A 23 -12.32 -3.63 -8.44
CA ALA A 23 -11.82 -4.13 -7.17
C ALA A 23 -10.63 -3.30 -6.66
N ARG A 24 -9.70 -2.92 -7.54
CA ARG A 24 -8.61 -1.96 -7.23
C ARG A 24 -9.17 -0.59 -6.83
N MET A 25 -10.18 -0.09 -7.54
CA MET A 25 -10.83 1.19 -7.26
C MET A 25 -11.72 1.20 -6.01
N ARG A 26 -12.17 0.03 -5.54
CA ARG A 26 -12.79 -0.14 -4.21
C ARG A 26 -11.77 -0.32 -3.11
N ALA A 27 -10.66 -1.00 -3.40
CA ALA A 27 -9.59 -1.27 -2.43
C ALA A 27 -8.76 -0.02 -2.10
N ALA A 28 -8.70 0.95 -3.02
CA ALA A 28 -7.95 2.19 -2.87
C ALA A 28 -8.87 3.43 -2.88
N PRO A 29 -9.64 3.68 -1.81
CA PRO A 29 -10.48 4.88 -1.73
C PRO A 29 -9.65 6.17 -1.75
N TYR A 30 -8.38 6.10 -1.35
CA TYR A 30 -7.54 7.26 -1.06
C TYR A 30 -6.89 7.92 -2.28
N ARG A 31 -6.50 7.17 -3.32
CA ARG A 31 -5.71 7.73 -4.44
C ARG A 31 -6.50 8.61 -5.42
N ARG A 32 -7.84 8.60 -5.40
CA ARG A 32 -8.67 9.16 -6.48
C ARG A 32 -8.40 10.64 -6.80
N GLU A 33 -7.91 11.40 -5.84
CA GLU A 33 -7.67 12.85 -5.98
C GLU A 33 -6.19 13.25 -5.83
N HIS A 34 -5.28 12.27 -5.69
CA HIS A 34 -3.88 12.52 -5.36
C HIS A 34 -2.93 11.88 -6.37
N PRO A 35 -2.49 12.63 -7.41
CA PRO A 35 -1.47 12.14 -8.33
C PRO A 35 -0.12 11.98 -7.61
N PRO A 36 0.72 11.02 -8.03
CA PRO A 36 2.05 10.83 -7.46
C PRO A 36 2.89 12.09 -7.69
N SER A 37 3.62 12.50 -6.66
CA SER A 37 4.51 13.66 -6.70
C SER A 37 5.94 13.17 -6.71
N ARG A 38 6.81 13.74 -7.55
CA ARG A 38 8.20 13.26 -7.67
C ARG A 38 9.11 13.68 -6.50
N ALA A 39 8.74 14.74 -5.77
CA ALA A 39 9.57 15.35 -4.72
C ALA A 39 9.01 15.40 -3.28
N PRO A 40 8.03 14.59 -2.84
CA PRO A 40 7.62 14.56 -1.45
C PRO A 40 8.67 13.83 -0.59
N GLU A 41 8.78 14.26 0.66
CA GLU A 41 9.60 13.57 1.67
C GLU A 41 9.09 12.13 1.86
N PRO A 42 9.98 11.13 1.99
CA PRO A 42 9.58 9.75 2.24
C PRO A 42 8.73 9.64 3.50
N ILE A 43 7.69 8.81 3.45
CA ILE A 43 6.81 8.54 4.59
C ILE A 43 7.21 7.21 5.19
N VAL A 44 7.41 7.16 6.49
CA VAL A 44 7.79 5.97 7.24
C VAL A 44 6.66 5.58 8.18
N LEU A 45 6.30 4.30 8.19
CA LEU A 45 5.38 3.72 9.17
C LEU A 45 5.90 2.39 9.71
N GLY A 46 5.38 1.97 10.86
CA GLY A 46 5.68 0.66 11.45
C GLY A 46 4.43 -0.20 11.53
N LEU A 47 4.47 -1.41 10.98
CA LEU A 47 3.41 -2.39 11.10
C LEU A 47 3.87 -3.63 11.87
N TRP A 48 2.97 -4.17 12.68
CA TRP A 48 3.14 -5.45 13.34
C TRP A 48 2.15 -6.46 12.78
N ASP A 49 2.63 -7.66 12.44
CA ASP A 49 1.75 -8.79 12.11
C ASP A 49 1.54 -9.68 13.35
N GLU A 50 0.31 -9.66 13.87
CA GLU A 50 -0.08 -10.43 15.05
C GLU A 50 0.00 -11.94 14.81
N ARG A 51 -0.26 -12.37 13.57
CA ARG A 51 -0.34 -13.79 13.21
C ARG A 51 0.95 -14.36 12.67
N LYS A 52 1.97 -13.52 12.52
CA LYS A 52 3.33 -13.96 12.23
C LYS A 52 3.47 -14.70 10.88
N SER A 53 2.60 -14.38 9.93
CA SER A 53 2.40 -15.15 8.70
C SER A 53 2.76 -14.38 7.42
N ILE A 54 2.72 -13.05 7.44
CA ILE A 54 3.00 -12.25 6.25
C ILE A 54 4.50 -12.13 5.99
N THR A 55 4.88 -12.08 4.73
CA THR A 55 6.24 -11.75 4.27
C THR A 55 6.32 -10.30 3.79
N SER A 56 7.53 -9.74 3.69
CA SER A 56 7.72 -8.37 3.19
C SER A 56 7.11 -8.15 1.80
N LEU A 57 7.26 -9.12 0.88
CA LEU A 57 6.70 -9.02 -0.47
C LEU A 57 5.17 -8.99 -0.45
N GLN A 58 4.54 -9.86 0.33
CA GLN A 58 3.09 -9.86 0.48
C GLN A 58 2.59 -8.56 1.11
N LEU A 59 3.34 -8.01 2.06
CA LEU A 59 3.02 -6.72 2.69
C LEU A 59 3.10 -5.56 1.70
N ILE A 60 4.09 -5.54 0.80
CA ILE A 60 4.17 -4.56 -0.31
C ILE A 60 2.89 -4.60 -1.16
N VAL A 61 2.48 -5.79 -1.58
CA VAL A 61 1.26 -5.97 -2.39
C VAL A 61 0.01 -5.52 -1.63
N CYS A 62 -0.12 -5.88 -0.34
CA CYS A 62 -1.25 -5.45 0.48
C CYS A 62 -1.34 -3.92 0.61
N LEU A 63 -0.20 -3.26 0.83
CA LEU A 63 -0.13 -1.80 0.94
C LEU A 63 -0.43 -1.11 -0.40
N SER A 64 0.14 -1.62 -1.50
CA SER A 64 -0.15 -1.13 -2.85
C SER A 64 -1.64 -1.17 -3.15
N LEU A 65 -2.31 -2.27 -2.81
CA LEU A 65 -3.75 -2.42 -3.04
C LEU A 65 -4.61 -1.56 -2.10
N ALA A 66 -4.24 -1.45 -0.83
CA ALA A 66 -5.00 -0.67 0.16
C ALA A 66 -4.90 0.85 -0.05
N LEU A 67 -3.72 1.34 -0.46
CA LEU A 67 -3.49 2.75 -0.74
C LEU A 67 -3.72 3.10 -2.22
N GLY A 68 -3.68 2.10 -3.10
CA GLY A 68 -3.74 2.27 -4.55
C GLY A 68 -2.44 2.75 -5.17
N ILE A 69 -1.32 2.70 -4.46
CA ILE A 69 -0.02 3.22 -4.89
C ILE A 69 0.79 2.15 -5.62
N ASP A 70 1.81 2.54 -6.37
CA ASP A 70 2.67 1.59 -7.09
C ASP A 70 3.53 0.78 -6.10
N GLU A 71 3.73 -0.51 -6.35
CA GLU A 71 4.57 -1.38 -5.51
C GLU A 71 6.03 -0.88 -5.47
N SER A 72 6.52 -0.29 -6.56
CA SER A 72 7.86 0.31 -6.65
C SER A 72 8.06 1.52 -5.72
N HIS A 73 6.97 2.10 -5.23
CA HIS A 73 7.00 3.22 -4.28
C HIS A 73 7.08 2.74 -2.82
N ILE A 74 6.98 1.42 -2.57
CA ILE A 74 6.93 0.85 -1.23
C ILE A 74 8.19 0.01 -0.98
N SER A 75 8.89 0.32 0.10
CA SER A 75 9.97 -0.51 0.63
C SER A 75 9.59 -1.04 1.99
N VAL A 76 9.80 -2.35 2.22
CA VAL A 76 9.48 -3.02 3.48
C VAL A 76 10.72 -3.72 4.01
N VAL A 77 11.16 -3.31 5.20
CA VAL A 77 12.30 -3.88 5.91
C VAL A 77 11.80 -4.58 7.18
N PRO A 78 12.03 -5.88 7.35
CA PRO A 78 11.74 -6.56 8.62
C PRO A 78 12.79 -6.14 9.67
N GLU A 79 12.36 -5.60 10.81
CA GLU A 79 13.26 -5.20 11.92
C GLU A 79 13.16 -6.15 13.14
N GLY A 80 12.50 -7.29 12.99
CA GLY A 80 12.33 -8.27 14.06
C GLY A 80 11.49 -9.44 13.58
N SER A 81 11.02 -10.26 14.53
CA SER A 81 10.32 -11.50 14.17
C SER A 81 9.08 -11.22 13.31
N HIS A 82 8.31 -10.15 13.58
CA HIS A 82 7.06 -9.82 12.85
C HIS A 82 6.77 -8.31 12.80
N PHE A 83 7.83 -7.51 12.94
CA PHE A 83 7.77 -6.06 12.84
C PHE A 83 8.34 -5.63 11.49
N TYR A 84 7.62 -4.75 10.82
CA TYR A 84 7.96 -4.23 9.51
C TYR A 84 8.05 -2.72 9.55
N LYS A 85 9.22 -2.20 9.20
CA LYS A 85 9.39 -0.80 8.86
C LYS A 85 9.10 -0.62 7.39
N ILE A 86 8.15 0.25 7.08
CA ILE A 86 7.76 0.57 5.71
C ILE A 86 8.20 1.98 5.39
N THR A 87 8.73 2.17 4.19
CA THR A 87 9.02 3.48 3.60
C THR A 87 8.22 3.60 2.31
N ILE A 88 7.48 4.69 2.16
CA ILE A 88 6.71 5.04 0.97
C ILE A 88 7.33 6.29 0.36
N VAL A 89 7.71 6.21 -0.92
CA VAL A 89 8.34 7.31 -1.66
C VAL A 89 7.45 7.77 -2.81
N HIS A 90 7.69 8.97 -3.32
CA HIS A 90 6.97 9.55 -4.47
C HIS A 90 5.44 9.68 -4.31
N GLU A 91 4.96 9.54 -3.07
CA GLU A 91 3.57 9.75 -2.70
C GLU A 91 3.48 10.99 -1.79
N GLY A 92 2.42 11.77 -1.97
CA GLY A 92 2.23 13.01 -1.23
C GLY A 92 1.85 12.80 0.24
N VAL A 93 1.69 13.92 0.95
CA VAL A 93 1.28 13.98 2.37
C VAL A 93 -0.05 13.25 2.63
N TRP A 94 -0.90 13.12 1.60
CA TRP A 94 -2.16 12.39 1.67
C TRP A 94 -2.01 10.95 2.18
N VAL A 95 -0.89 10.27 1.91
CA VAL A 95 -0.67 8.90 2.41
C VAL A 95 -0.55 8.89 3.92
N MET A 96 0.15 9.88 4.48
CA MET A 96 0.27 10.06 5.92
C MET A 96 -1.10 10.38 6.53
N GLU A 97 -1.87 11.26 5.91
CA GLU A 97 -3.23 11.58 6.34
C GLU A 97 -4.16 10.37 6.26
N ALA A 98 -4.07 9.55 5.21
CA ALA A 98 -4.87 8.35 5.02
C ALA A 98 -4.56 7.27 6.08
N ILE A 99 -3.28 7.08 6.41
CA ILE A 99 -2.86 6.10 7.42
C ILE A 99 -3.23 6.57 8.83
N ASN A 100 -3.10 7.88 9.10
CA ASN A 100 -3.32 8.46 10.41
C ASN A 100 -4.76 8.96 10.62
N ALA A 101 -5.62 8.85 9.60
CA ALA A 101 -7.01 9.27 9.69
C ALA A 101 -7.72 8.53 10.83
N ASP A 102 -8.52 9.27 11.58
CA ASP A 102 -9.38 8.69 12.61
C ASP A 102 -10.44 7.80 11.97
N GLY A 103 -10.56 6.58 12.48
CA GLY A 103 -11.40 5.53 11.89
C GLY A 103 -10.53 4.51 11.16
N SER A 104 -10.70 3.24 11.52
CA SER A 104 -9.89 2.09 11.08
C SER A 104 -9.89 1.83 9.57
N VAL A 105 -10.41 2.70 8.73
CA VAL A 105 -10.65 2.47 7.29
C VAL A 105 -9.39 1.99 6.56
N PHE A 106 -8.22 2.60 6.85
CA PHE A 106 -6.96 2.16 6.25
C PHE A 106 -6.57 0.76 6.73
N LEU A 107 -6.60 0.54 8.05
CA LEU A 107 -6.29 -0.75 8.65
C LEU A 107 -7.28 -1.84 8.21
N ASP A 108 -8.55 -1.52 8.02
CA ASP A 108 -9.59 -2.41 7.55
C ASP A 108 -9.34 -2.80 6.09
N ALA A 109 -9.02 -1.82 5.24
CA ALA A 109 -8.66 -2.07 3.84
C ALA A 109 -7.38 -2.92 3.75
N LEU A 110 -6.37 -2.61 4.56
CA LEU A 110 -5.11 -3.33 4.63
C LEU A 110 -5.32 -4.77 5.12
N ASN A 111 -6.07 -4.95 6.21
CA ASN A 111 -6.38 -6.27 6.76
C ASN A 111 -7.28 -7.10 5.85
N ALA A 112 -8.18 -6.46 5.08
CA ALA A 112 -8.93 -7.15 4.05
C ALA A 112 -8.00 -7.77 2.99
N GLN A 113 -6.89 -7.11 2.64
CA GLN A 113 -5.87 -7.70 1.76
C GLN A 113 -5.03 -8.75 2.48
N ALA A 114 -4.54 -8.44 3.68
CA ALA A 114 -3.65 -9.30 4.47
C ALA A 114 -4.30 -10.62 4.89
N SER A 115 -5.63 -10.65 5.04
CA SER A 115 -6.41 -11.86 5.35
C SER A 115 -6.21 -12.98 4.33
N ARG A 116 -5.92 -12.66 3.06
CA ARG A 116 -5.59 -13.64 2.01
C ARG A 116 -4.31 -14.41 2.30
N PHE A 117 -3.44 -13.84 3.13
CA PHE A 117 -2.18 -14.43 3.59
C PHE A 117 -2.27 -14.89 5.07
N SER A 118 -3.50 -15.04 5.58
CA SER A 118 -3.78 -15.37 6.99
C SER A 118 -3.16 -14.40 8.01
N ALA A 119 -2.84 -13.18 7.57
CA ALA A 119 -2.16 -12.17 8.40
C ALA A 119 -3.15 -11.19 9.04
N GLN A 120 -2.70 -10.54 10.11
CA GLN A 120 -3.46 -9.51 10.81
C GLN A 120 -2.52 -8.40 11.27
N LEU A 121 -2.65 -7.24 10.64
CA LEU A 121 -1.75 -6.10 10.76
C LEU A 121 -2.32 -5.06 11.72
N VAL A 122 -1.44 -4.53 12.56
CA VAL A 122 -1.71 -3.43 13.49
C VAL A 122 -0.66 -2.34 13.28
N VAL A 123 -1.09 -1.08 13.34
CA VAL A 123 -0.16 0.06 13.32
C VAL A 123 0.60 0.10 14.64
N SER A 124 1.91 -0.06 14.58
CA SER A 124 2.81 0.02 15.74
C SER A 124 3.46 1.40 15.86
N HIS A 125 3.74 2.04 14.72
CA HIS A 125 4.24 3.40 14.65
C HIS A 125 3.43 4.16 13.60
N VAL A 126 2.84 5.27 14.04
CA VAL A 126 2.06 6.20 13.23
C VAL A 126 2.90 6.68 12.04
N ALA A 127 2.28 6.87 10.89
CA ALA A 127 2.98 7.34 9.71
C ALA A 127 3.54 8.75 9.96
N ARG A 128 4.82 8.93 9.66
CA ARG A 128 5.52 10.21 9.78
C ARG A 128 6.44 10.42 8.60
N ARG A 129 6.84 11.66 8.37
CA ARG A 129 7.88 11.95 7.38
C ARG A 129 9.22 11.43 7.90
N GLN A 130 10.06 10.97 7.00
CA GLN A 130 11.44 10.62 7.33
C GLN A 130 12.20 11.91 7.62
N ASP A 131 12.43 12.21 8.89
CA ASP A 131 13.33 13.29 9.28
C ASP A 131 14.70 13.03 8.63
N ALA A 132 15.25 14.06 7.98
CA ALA A 132 16.61 13.99 7.44
C ALA A 132 17.57 13.58 8.59
N PRO A 133 18.55 12.71 8.34
CA PRO A 133 19.54 12.39 9.37
C PRO A 133 20.17 13.70 9.90
N PRO A 134 20.43 13.82 11.22
CA PRO A 134 21.05 15.01 11.75
C PRO A 134 22.35 15.26 11.00
N SER A 135 22.47 16.45 10.40
CA SER A 135 23.66 16.90 9.71
C SER A 135 24.87 16.67 10.62
N SER A 136 25.75 15.75 10.25
CA SER A 136 27.02 15.50 10.92
C SER A 136 28.07 16.58 10.61
N ALA A 137 27.68 17.68 9.96
CA ALA A 137 28.57 18.81 9.72
C ALA A 137 28.87 19.51 11.06
N PRO A 138 30.14 19.60 11.48
CA PRO A 138 30.49 20.43 12.62
C PRO A 138 30.22 21.91 12.29
N PRO A 139 29.83 22.73 13.27
CA PRO A 139 29.64 24.16 13.08
C PRO A 139 30.95 24.85 12.64
N PRO A 140 30.87 25.97 11.90
CA PRO A 140 32.03 26.72 11.42
C PRO A 140 32.86 27.31 12.57
#